data_AF-A0A8J4U2C1-F1
#
_entry.id   AF-A0A8J4U2C1-F1
#
_cell.length_a   1.000
_cell.length_b   1.000
_cell.length_c   1.000
_cell.angle_alpha   90.00
_cell.angle_beta   90.00
_cell.angle_gamma   90.00
#
_symmetry.space_group_name_H-M   'P 1'
#
loop_
_entity.id
_entity.type
_entity.pdbx_description
1 polymer ?
#
loop_
_entity_poly.entity_id
_entity_poly.type
_entity_poly.pdbx_seq_one_letter_code
_entity_poly.pdbx_strand_id
1 'polypeptide(L)'
;GYVLQFGLWGENVVSKWNGGVATIEECADKEVWGVVWKMSTEDFTSLDKQEGVDKGFYSPMEVTVEAETGPLLCRTYKMNNFRPCAPSPSYKE
;
A
#
# COMPACT_ATOMS: atom_id res chain seq x y z
N GLY A 1 -14.90 3.76 0.84
CA GLY A 1 -13.58 4.41 0.85
C GLY A 1 -12.57 3.46 1.43
N TYR A 2 -11.49 3.96 1.99
CA TYR A 2 -10.40 3.15 2.56
C TYR A 2 -9.95 3.70 3.90
N VAL A 3 -9.34 2.85 4.72
CA VAL A 3 -8.65 3.24 5.95
C VAL A 3 -7.19 2.80 5.89
N LEU A 4 -6.29 3.65 6.34
CA LEU A 4 -4.87 3.34 6.46
C LEU A 4 -4.65 2.43 7.67
N GLN A 5 -3.97 1.31 7.44
CA GLN A 5 -3.58 0.33 8.46
C GLN A 5 -2.08 0.08 8.41
N PHE A 6 -1.55 -0.48 9.48
CA PHE A 6 -0.15 -0.90 9.55
C PHE A 6 -0.06 -2.34 10.02
N GLY A 7 0.78 -3.12 9.34
CA GLY A 7 0.86 -4.54 9.59
C GLY A 7 2.09 -5.23 9.02
N LEU A 8 2.19 -6.52 9.33
CA LEU A 8 3.19 -7.42 8.80
C LEU A 8 2.49 -8.54 8.04
N TRP A 9 3.04 -8.98 6.91
CA TRP A 9 2.44 -9.99 6.02
C TRP A 9 2.52 -11.43 6.55
N GLY A 10 2.90 -11.61 7.82
CA GLY A 10 2.97 -12.91 8.51
C GLY A 10 3.37 -12.77 9.98
N GLU A 11 3.19 -13.85 10.76
CA GLU A 11 3.39 -13.84 12.23
C GLU A 11 4.84 -13.63 12.67
N ASN A 12 5.81 -14.21 11.96
CA ASN A 12 7.24 -14.19 12.32
C ASN A 12 8.08 -13.38 11.33
N VAL A 13 7.50 -12.31 10.79
CA VAL A 13 8.16 -11.43 9.82
C VAL A 13 8.86 -10.28 10.55
N VAL A 14 10.12 -10.04 10.22
CA VAL A 14 10.81 -8.79 10.54
C VAL A 14 10.90 -7.98 9.25
N SER A 15 10.19 -6.85 9.21
CA SER A 15 10.29 -5.94 8.07
C SER A 15 11.63 -5.20 8.10
N LYS A 16 12.09 -4.72 6.94
CA LYS A 16 13.27 -3.84 6.85
C LYS A 16 13.16 -2.57 7.70
N TRP A 17 11.94 -2.23 8.10
CA TRP A 17 11.60 -1.04 8.89
C TRP A 17 11.48 -1.32 10.39
N ASN A 18 11.68 -2.57 10.85
CA ASN A 18 11.54 -2.95 12.26
C ASN A 18 10.16 -2.57 12.86
N GLY A 19 9.10 -2.64 12.05
CA GLY A 19 7.73 -2.32 12.43
C GLY A 19 6.73 -2.64 11.32
N GLY A 20 5.43 -2.44 11.58
CA GLY A 20 4.39 -2.61 10.57
C GLY A 20 4.53 -1.63 9.42
N VAL A 21 4.27 -2.08 8.21
CA VAL A 21 4.26 -1.26 6.99
C VAL A 21 2.82 -0.95 6.56
N ALA A 22 2.66 0.11 5.78
CA ALA A 22 1.34 0.62 5.40
C ALA A 22 0.57 -0.35 4.50
N THR A 23 -0.73 -0.48 4.74
CA THR A 23 -1.70 -1.08 3.83
C THR A 23 -3.02 -0.32 3.92
N ILE A 24 -3.93 -0.56 2.99
CA ILE A 24 -5.29 -0.03 3.03
C ILE A 24 -6.30 -1.15 3.18
N GLU A 25 -7.37 -0.89 3.93
CA GLU A 25 -8.54 -1.77 4.00
C GLU A 25 -9.79 -1.02 3.53
N GLU A 26 -10.71 -1.75 2.92
CA GLU A 26 -11.99 -1.18 2.52
C GLU A 26 -12.78 -0.77 3.77
N CYS A 27 -13.20 0.49 3.79
CA CYS A 27 -14.00 1.01 4.88
C CYS A 27 -14.95 2.08 4.33
N ALA A 28 -16.24 1.87 4.51
CA ALA A 28 -17.24 2.86 4.15
C ALA A 28 -16.97 4.17 4.92
N ASP A 29 -17.18 5.31 4.25
CA ASP A 29 -17.07 6.64 4.86
C ASP A 29 -15.70 6.99 5.48
N LYS A 30 -14.64 6.28 5.07
CA LYS A 30 -13.24 6.61 5.36
C LYS A 30 -12.49 6.98 4.10
N GLU A 31 -11.47 7.81 4.28
CA GLU A 31 -10.59 8.27 3.22
C GLU A 31 -9.12 8.07 3.59
N VAL A 32 -8.30 7.89 2.56
CA VAL A 32 -6.85 7.86 2.65
C VAL A 32 -6.34 8.88 1.65
N TRP A 33 -5.56 9.83 2.15
CA TRP A 33 -4.84 10.78 1.32
C TRP A 33 -3.48 10.20 0.91
N GLY A 34 -3.03 10.53 -0.29
CA GLY A 34 -1.77 10.02 -0.83
C GLY A 34 -1.25 10.89 -1.96
N VAL A 35 -0.17 10.42 -2.60
CA VAL A 35 0.46 11.09 -3.75
C VAL A 35 0.28 10.22 -4.98
N VAL A 36 -0.16 10.82 -6.09
CA VAL A 36 -0.23 10.17 -7.40
C VAL A 36 1.08 10.41 -8.15
N TRP A 37 1.76 9.33 -8.52
CA TRP A 37 2.98 9.37 -9.32
C TRP A 37 2.70 8.99 -10.77
N LYS A 38 3.21 9.76 -11.72
CA LYS A 38 3.19 9.41 -13.15
C LYS A 38 4.48 8.69 -13.51
N MET A 39 4.36 7.44 -13.94
CA MET A 39 5.49 6.55 -14.26
C MET A 39 5.29 5.89 -15.64
N SER A 40 6.36 5.29 -16.19
CA SER A 40 6.26 4.51 -17.41
C SER A 40 5.54 3.19 -17.12
N THR A 41 4.79 2.66 -18.09
CA THR A 41 4.19 1.32 -17.97
C THR A 41 5.25 0.21 -17.92
N GLU A 42 6.46 0.49 -18.43
CA GLU A 42 7.63 -0.39 -18.35
C GLU A 42 8.06 -0.63 -16.88
N ASP A 43 7.74 0.30 -15.97
CA ASP A 43 8.11 0.21 -14.56
C ASP A 43 7.23 -0.74 -13.75
N PHE A 44 6.08 -1.20 -14.28
CA PHE A 44 5.12 -2.03 -13.53
C PHE A 44 5.75 -3.29 -12.93
N THR A 45 6.56 -4.00 -13.70
CA THR A 45 7.25 -5.21 -13.21
C THR A 45 8.21 -4.89 -12.07
N SER A 46 8.88 -3.73 -12.15
CA SER A 46 9.82 -3.30 -11.11
C SER A 46 9.11 -2.88 -9.82
N LEU A 47 7.94 -2.23 -9.94
CA LEU A 47 7.09 -1.84 -8.81
C LEU A 47 6.50 -3.07 -8.13
N ASP A 48 5.92 -4.00 -8.90
CA ASP A 48 5.35 -5.25 -8.37
C ASP A 48 6.41 -6.06 -7.60
N LYS A 49 7.66 -6.07 -8.08
CA LYS A 49 8.78 -6.71 -7.38
C LYS A 49 9.16 -6.01 -6.06
N GLN A 50 9.11 -4.67 -6.03
CA GLN A 50 9.38 -3.89 -4.81
C GLN A 50 8.35 -4.16 -3.73
N GLU A 51 7.08 -4.30 -4.13
CA GLU A 51 5.94 -4.59 -3.26
C GLU A 51 5.81 -6.09 -2.90
N GLY A 52 6.70 -6.94 -3.45
CA GLY A 52 6.71 -8.38 -3.17
C GLY A 52 5.46 -9.10 -3.65
N VAL A 53 4.91 -8.68 -4.79
CA VAL A 53 3.72 -9.32 -5.42
C VAL A 53 3.98 -10.78 -5.74
N ASP A 54 5.17 -11.10 -6.25
CA ASP A 54 5.63 -12.47 -6.52
C ASP A 54 5.71 -13.34 -5.25
N LYS A 55 5.86 -12.70 -4.08
CA LYS A 55 5.91 -13.35 -2.77
C LYS A 55 4.56 -13.34 -2.04
N GLY A 56 3.53 -12.74 -2.65
CA GLY A 56 2.20 -12.61 -2.08
C GLY A 56 2.11 -11.64 -0.90
N PHE A 57 3.05 -10.70 -0.74
CA PHE A 57 2.99 -9.72 0.35
C PHE A 57 1.85 -8.72 0.08
N TYR A 58 1.88 -8.09 -1.09
CA TYR A 58 0.82 -7.22 -1.59
C TYR A 58 0.24 -7.76 -2.89
N SER A 59 -0.98 -7.35 -3.20
CA SER A 59 -1.55 -7.46 -4.54
C SER A 59 -1.75 -6.07 -5.14
N PRO A 60 -1.50 -5.91 -6.44
CA PRO A 60 -1.88 -4.70 -7.14
C PRO A 60 -3.39 -4.59 -7.26
N MET A 61 -3.91 -3.38 -7.20
CA MET A 61 -5.31 -3.07 -7.46
C MET A 61 -5.43 -1.70 -8.14
N GLU A 62 -6.58 -1.47 -8.78
CA GLU A 62 -6.91 -0.18 -9.37
C GLU A 62 -7.90 0.56 -8.47
N VAL A 63 -7.66 1.85 -8.27
CA VAL A 63 -8.52 2.75 -7.50
C VAL A 63 -8.75 4.03 -8.29
N THR A 64 -9.98 4.52 -8.27
CA THR A 64 -10.27 5.89 -8.71
C THR A 64 -9.98 6.84 -7.54
N VAL A 65 -9.09 7.78 -7.74
CA VAL A 65 -8.72 8.81 -6.75
C VAL A 65 -9.19 10.17 -7.24
N GLU A 66 -9.71 10.99 -6.33
CA GLU A 66 -10.06 12.36 -6.62
C GLU A 66 -8.81 13.24 -6.53
N ALA A 67 -8.53 14.00 -7.58
CA ALA A 67 -7.45 14.99 -7.62
C ALA A 67 -8.01 16.35 -8.06
N GLU A 68 -7.24 17.43 -7.87
CA GLU A 68 -7.64 18.78 -8.28
C GLU A 68 -7.98 18.88 -9.79
N THR A 69 -7.32 18.05 -10.60
CA THR A 69 -7.53 17.97 -12.05
C THR A 69 -8.72 17.08 -12.45
N GLY A 70 -9.43 16.51 -11.47
CA GLY A 70 -10.49 15.51 -11.67
C GLY A 70 -10.06 14.09 -11.29
N PRO A 71 -10.98 13.12 -11.44
CA PRO A 71 -10.74 11.73 -11.04
C PRO A 71 -9.68 11.06 -11.91
N LEU A 72 -8.78 10.31 -11.27
CA LEU A 72 -7.71 9.56 -11.90
C LEU A 72 -7.84 8.07 -11.57
N LEU A 73 -7.70 7.19 -12.57
CA LEU A 73 -7.53 5.76 -12.33
C LEU A 73 -6.06 5.49 -12.02
N CYS A 74 -5.78 4.97 -10.82
CA CYS A 74 -4.43 4.75 -10.34
C CYS A 74 -4.23 3.30 -9.91
N ARG A 75 -3.04 2.77 -10.17
CA ARG A 75 -2.58 1.51 -9.58
C ARG A 75 -2.09 1.78 -8.16
N THR A 76 -2.48 0.92 -7.23
CA THR A 76 -1.98 0.91 -5.85
C THR A 76 -1.80 -0.53 -5.38
N TYR A 77 -1.32 -0.72 -4.15
CA TYR A 77 -1.01 -2.01 -3.58
C TYR A 77 -1.68 -2.19 -2.22
N LYS A 78 -2.29 -3.35 -2.02
CA LYS A 78 -2.94 -3.73 -0.76
C LYS A 78 -2.35 -5.05 -0.26
N MET A 79 -2.02 -5.11 1.03
CA MET A 79 -1.48 -6.32 1.64
C MET A 79 -2.53 -7.43 1.61
N ASN A 80 -2.15 -8.65 1.20
CA ASN A 80 -3.10 -9.76 1.01
C ASN A 80 -3.66 -10.29 2.33
N ASN A 81 -2.78 -10.41 3.32
CA ASN A 81 -3.09 -10.77 4.70
C ASN A 81 -2.13 -10.00 5.59
N PHE A 82 -2.58 -9.50 6.73
CA PHE A 82 -1.68 -8.85 7.67
C PHE A 82 -2.06 -9.11 9.11
N ARG A 83 -1.03 -9.14 9.96
CA ARG A 83 -1.18 -9.00 11.39
C ARG A 83 -0.99 -7.53 11.76
N PRO A 84 -1.93 -6.89 12.49
CA PRO A 84 -1.76 -5.53 12.95
C PRO A 84 -0.45 -5.35 13.73
N CYS A 85 0.31 -4.34 13.36
CA CYS A 85 1.58 -4.00 13.99
C CYS A 85 1.84 -2.50 13.81
N ALA A 86 2.19 -1.81 14.90
CA ALA A 86 2.50 -0.39 14.82
C ALA A 86 3.74 -0.15 13.93
N PRO A 87 3.77 0.95 13.15
CA PRO A 87 4.97 1.34 12.42
C PRO A 87 6.09 1.72 13.39
N SER A 88 7.33 1.55 12.96
CA SER A 88 8.48 2.08 13.70
C SER A 88 8.56 3.61 13.55
N PRO A 89 9.25 4.32 14.46
CA PRO A 89 9.47 5.76 14.33
C PRO A 89 10.08 6.14 12.97
N SER A 90 11.11 5.42 12.53
CA SER A 90 11.80 5.70 11.26
C SER A 90 10.97 5.47 10.01
N TYR A 91 9.88 4.70 10.09
CA TYR A 91 8.94 4.55 8.97
C TYR A 91 7.87 5.64 8.94
N LYS A 92 7.65 6.32 10.08
CA LYS A 92 6.66 7.38 10.24
C LYS A 92 7.20 8.77 9.89
N GLU A 93 8.50 8.98 10.07
CA GLU A 93 9.23 10.21 9.72
C GLU A 93 9.37 10.37 8.19
#